data_AF-A0A010QH42-F1
#
_entry.id   AF-A0A010QH42-F1
#
_cell.length_a   1.000
_cell.length_b   1.000
_cell.length_c   1.000
_cell.angle_alpha   90.00
_cell.angle_beta   90.00
_cell.angle_gamma   90.00
#
_symmetry.space_group_name_H-M   'P 1'
#
loop_
_entity.id
_entity.type
_entity.pdbx_description
1 polymer ?
#
loop_
_entity_poly.entity_id
_entity_poly.type
_entity_poly.pdbx_seq_one_letter_code
_entity_poly.pdbx_strand_id
1 'polypeptide(L)'
;MGASISTEQCKSHYNTTVDCNVTTNGSGGFQTIAGYERGEVPPEPDIAGIGIVAVFIAVASFAFAIGVFDVVWTAVKHNSRKHQSKPWSGTKTSGFQRPRWASKFSRSKFFQALVVSCSDQQVFTGGAYLVTIRFWKGCFITAYHYNIVANMLLLTCATHLMSVVISKNYFERLPLACLRVFFITAVFAMTGLLLSNQNASNDIPFPTKVPPSSETDSLLLSQAVCFQNGEDGVEQLKHLLLDSVRNGTAAEKALLHSTPGNYIQGWNLYLIILIWYGVSIFAELGRCCYRSRKKSREAVDNSGWRKRDNCFVRFISGIGRFSYGVYLLGGIGICGTTVVMSSLYIMNLRRWVKRSRWLELDEGGQSGEDDATSFGQLVPIILVGLTAFTFLSILSEMCPDGRKSYQTKDGYASVTQHRKGSGHL
;
A
#
# COMPACT_ATOMS: atom_id res chain seq x y z
N MET A 1 18.06 15.32 13.91
CA MET A 1 18.46 15.33 12.49
C MET A 1 17.24 15.77 11.69
N GLY A 2 17.28 16.94 11.04
CA GLY A 2 16.17 17.48 10.26
C GLY A 2 15.72 16.55 9.14
N ALA A 3 14.49 16.64 8.63
CA ALA A 3 13.99 15.71 7.62
C ALA A 3 14.33 16.11 6.16
N SER A 4 14.69 17.38 5.93
CA SER A 4 15.21 17.87 4.65
C SER A 4 16.73 17.96 4.68
N ILE A 5 17.35 17.97 3.49
CA ILE A 5 18.78 18.22 3.32
C ILE A 5 18.92 19.60 2.67
N SER A 6 19.78 20.46 3.19
CA SER A 6 20.18 21.71 2.50
C SER A 6 21.52 21.55 1.81
N THR A 7 21.81 22.47 0.90
CA THR A 7 23.13 22.61 0.26
C THR A 7 24.23 22.81 1.32
N GLU A 8 23.96 23.60 2.36
CA GLU A 8 24.87 23.78 3.50
C GLU A 8 25.12 22.49 4.28
N GLN A 9 24.09 21.66 4.45
CA GLN A 9 24.22 20.36 5.09
C GLN A 9 25.04 19.39 4.22
N CYS A 10 24.85 19.41 2.89
CA CYS A 10 25.67 18.63 1.97
C CYS A 10 27.15 19.00 2.07
N LYS A 11 27.45 20.30 2.13
CA LYS A 11 28.82 20.81 2.27
C LYS A 11 29.43 20.45 3.62
N SER A 12 28.70 20.65 4.72
CA SER A 12 29.23 20.45 6.08
C SER A 12 29.32 18.97 6.49
N HIS A 13 28.36 18.14 6.10
CA HIS A 13 28.28 16.74 6.54
C HIS A 13 28.91 15.75 5.55
N TYR A 14 28.75 16.00 4.24
CA TYR A 14 29.24 15.08 3.19
C TYR A 14 30.43 15.64 2.41
N ASN A 15 30.93 16.82 2.80
CA ASN A 15 32.04 17.51 2.11
C ASN A 15 31.83 17.63 0.59
N THR A 16 30.58 17.82 0.18
CA THR A 16 30.19 17.87 -1.23
C THR A 16 29.53 19.22 -1.52
N THR A 17 30.01 19.92 -2.54
CA THR A 17 29.37 21.13 -3.07
C THR A 17 28.40 20.75 -4.18
N VAL A 18 27.14 21.17 -4.04
CA VAL A 18 26.11 20.97 -5.06
C VAL A 18 26.00 22.26 -5.89
N ASP A 19 26.12 22.15 -7.21
CA ASP A 19 25.91 23.26 -8.12
C ASP A 19 24.42 23.40 -8.42
N CYS A 20 23.82 24.52 -8.01
CA CYS A 20 22.42 24.84 -8.28
C CYS A 20 22.27 25.89 -9.39
N ASN A 21 23.35 26.25 -10.08
CA ASN A 21 23.30 27.25 -11.13
C ASN A 21 22.68 26.67 -12.41
N VAL A 22 21.95 27.54 -13.11
CA VAL A 22 21.33 27.23 -14.40
C VAL A 22 21.78 28.28 -15.39
N THR A 23 22.42 27.87 -16.47
CA THR A 23 22.82 28.77 -17.55
C THR A 23 21.83 28.64 -18.70
N THR A 24 21.38 29.77 -19.24
CA THR A 24 20.46 29.80 -20.38
C THR A 24 21.23 30.01 -21.66
N ASN A 25 20.82 29.29 -22.71
CA ASN A 25 21.25 29.57 -24.07
C ASN A 25 20.50 30.83 -24.56
N GLY A 26 21.11 31.64 -25.43
CA GLY A 26 20.51 32.86 -25.97
C GLY A 26 19.18 32.65 -26.71
N SER A 27 18.82 31.41 -27.02
CA SER A 27 17.52 31.00 -27.59
C SER A 27 16.43 30.68 -26.56
N GLY A 28 16.68 30.87 -25.26
CA GLY A 28 15.72 30.63 -24.17
C GLY A 28 15.65 29.19 -23.62
N GLY A 29 16.52 28.28 -24.10
CA GLY A 29 16.70 26.94 -23.53
C GLY A 29 17.77 26.93 -22.43
N PHE A 30 17.95 25.80 -21.73
CA PHE A 30 19.05 25.65 -20.77
C PHE A 30 20.29 25.09 -21.47
N GLN A 31 21.43 25.73 -21.27
CA GLN A 31 22.73 25.24 -21.74
C GLN A 31 23.31 24.26 -20.72
N THR A 32 23.37 24.66 -19.45
CA THR A 32 23.75 23.80 -18.33
C THR A 32 22.69 23.83 -17.24
N ILE A 33 22.42 22.66 -16.66
CA ILE A 33 21.52 22.51 -15.51
C ILE A 33 22.34 21.85 -14.40
N ALA A 34 22.55 22.58 -13.31
CA ALA A 34 23.27 22.08 -12.15
C ALA A 34 24.67 21.52 -12.47
N GLY A 35 25.38 22.21 -13.36
CA GLY A 35 26.71 21.83 -13.82
C GLY A 35 26.76 20.74 -14.89
N TYR A 36 25.61 20.19 -15.31
CA TYR A 36 25.54 19.18 -16.37
C TYR A 36 25.13 19.78 -17.71
N GLU A 37 25.79 19.36 -18.79
CA GLU A 37 25.31 19.58 -20.15
C GLU A 37 24.29 18.50 -20.57
N ARG A 38 23.68 18.72 -21.73
CA ARG A 38 22.70 17.77 -22.28
C ARG A 38 23.39 16.45 -22.64
N GLY A 39 22.94 15.36 -22.03
CA GLY A 39 23.50 14.02 -22.21
C GLY A 39 24.54 13.66 -21.14
N GLU A 40 24.75 14.52 -20.15
CA GLU A 40 25.69 14.27 -19.04
C GLU A 40 24.99 14.03 -17.69
N VAL A 41 23.65 14.14 -17.63
CA VAL A 41 22.93 13.91 -16.37
C VAL A 41 23.03 12.41 -16.02
N PRO A 42 23.57 12.05 -14.85
CA PRO A 42 23.81 10.66 -14.51
C PRO A 42 22.47 9.92 -14.32
N PRO A 43 22.26 8.78 -14.99
CA PRO A 43 21.08 7.94 -14.78
C PRO A 43 21.16 7.23 -13.42
N GLU A 44 20.02 7.04 -12.74
CA GLU A 44 19.95 6.27 -11.49
C GLU A 44 19.04 5.04 -11.67
N PRO A 45 19.55 3.95 -12.29
CA PRO A 45 18.77 2.74 -12.55
C PRO A 45 18.21 2.10 -11.29
N ASP A 46 18.89 2.25 -10.15
CA ASP A 46 18.41 1.72 -8.88
C ASP A 46 17.18 2.47 -8.33
N ILE A 47 16.90 3.68 -8.83
CA ILE A 47 15.82 4.55 -8.35
C ILE A 47 14.69 4.66 -9.39
N ALA A 48 15.02 5.01 -10.64
CA ALA A 48 14.06 5.19 -11.72
C ALA A 48 14.18 4.15 -12.83
N GLY A 49 14.93 3.07 -12.59
CA GLY A 49 15.03 1.95 -13.51
C GLY A 49 13.67 1.31 -13.82
N ILE A 50 13.53 0.84 -15.06
CA ILE A 50 12.27 0.26 -15.53
C ILE A 50 11.86 -0.97 -14.72
N GLY A 51 12.80 -1.79 -14.28
CA GLY A 51 12.56 -3.00 -13.50
C GLY A 51 11.91 -2.68 -12.16
N ILE A 52 12.48 -1.73 -11.41
CA ILE A 52 11.92 -1.35 -10.11
C ILE A 52 10.56 -0.68 -10.25
N VAL A 53 10.42 0.25 -11.19
CA VAL A 53 9.16 0.93 -11.48
C VAL A 53 8.06 -0.10 -11.81
N ALA A 54 8.38 -1.05 -12.70
CA ALA A 54 7.45 -2.09 -13.10
C ALA A 54 7.05 -2.98 -11.91
N VAL A 55 7.98 -3.35 -11.03
CA VAL A 55 7.68 -4.14 -9.83
C VAL A 55 6.73 -3.42 -8.89
N PHE A 56 6.98 -2.15 -8.56
CA PHE A 56 6.10 -1.38 -7.67
C PHE A 56 4.68 -1.29 -8.24
N ILE A 57 4.56 -0.95 -9.52
CA ILE A 57 3.27 -0.84 -10.21
C ILE A 57 2.58 -2.20 -10.28
N ALA A 58 3.30 -3.27 -10.61
CA ALA A 58 2.75 -4.61 -10.74
C ALA A 58 2.24 -5.15 -9.39
N VAL A 59 3.02 -5.03 -8.31
CA VAL A 59 2.63 -5.48 -6.98
C VAL A 59 1.43 -4.68 -6.46
N ALA A 60 1.41 -3.36 -6.64
CA ALA A 60 0.29 -2.52 -6.23
C ALA A 60 -0.98 -2.85 -7.02
N SER A 61 -0.86 -3.00 -8.35
CA SER A 61 -1.98 -3.35 -9.22
C SER A 61 -2.53 -4.75 -8.92
N PHE A 62 -1.67 -5.71 -8.65
CA PHE A 62 -2.06 -7.07 -8.27
C PHE A 62 -2.79 -7.10 -6.93
N ALA A 63 -2.26 -6.41 -5.92
CA ALA A 63 -2.91 -6.28 -4.62
C ALA A 63 -4.30 -5.61 -4.74
N PHE A 64 -4.40 -4.55 -5.55
CA PHE A 64 -5.67 -3.89 -5.86
C PHE A 64 -6.65 -4.84 -6.56
N ALA A 65 -6.23 -5.55 -7.60
CA ALA A 65 -7.08 -6.46 -8.37
C ALA A 65 -7.63 -7.61 -7.51
N ILE A 66 -6.77 -8.25 -6.71
CA ILE A 66 -7.19 -9.27 -5.74
C ILE A 66 -8.19 -8.69 -4.74
N GLY A 67 -7.93 -7.46 -4.29
CA GLY A 67 -8.79 -6.80 -3.34
C GLY A 67 -10.20 -6.51 -3.84
N VAL A 68 -10.28 -5.97 -5.05
CA VAL A 68 -11.56 -5.79 -5.77
C VAL A 68 -12.27 -7.14 -5.92
N PHE A 69 -11.53 -8.18 -6.35
CA PHE A 69 -12.09 -9.51 -6.51
C PHE A 69 -12.67 -10.09 -5.19
N ASP A 70 -11.97 -9.97 -4.06
CA ASP A 70 -12.46 -10.46 -2.76
C ASP A 70 -13.75 -9.74 -2.33
N VAL A 71 -13.83 -8.42 -2.56
CA VAL A 71 -15.01 -7.62 -2.22
C VAL A 71 -16.19 -7.96 -3.12
N VAL A 72 -15.99 -7.99 -4.44
CA VAL A 72 -17.03 -8.38 -5.42
C VAL A 72 -17.54 -9.78 -5.12
N TRP A 73 -16.64 -10.73 -4.88
CA TRP A 73 -16.99 -12.11 -4.54
C TRP A 73 -17.81 -12.18 -3.24
N THR A 74 -17.41 -11.43 -2.21
CA THR A 74 -18.15 -11.34 -0.95
C THR A 74 -19.56 -10.76 -1.15
N ALA A 75 -19.69 -9.73 -1.99
CA ALA A 75 -20.98 -9.11 -2.31
C ALA A 75 -21.91 -10.07 -3.06
N VAL A 76 -21.41 -10.74 -4.11
CA VAL A 76 -22.17 -11.73 -4.89
C VAL A 76 -22.67 -12.87 -3.98
N LYS A 77 -21.78 -13.44 -3.16
CA LYS A 77 -22.13 -14.54 -2.24
C LYS A 77 -23.21 -14.12 -1.22
N HIS A 78 -23.18 -12.88 -0.75
CA HIS A 78 -24.19 -12.36 0.17
C HIS A 78 -25.56 -12.24 -0.52
N ASN A 79 -25.59 -11.76 -1.77
CA ASN A 79 -26.85 -11.61 -2.51
C ASN A 79 -27.49 -12.97 -2.85
N SER A 80 -26.70 -13.96 -3.28
CA SER A 80 -27.20 -15.31 -3.61
C SER A 80 -27.82 -16.02 -2.40
N ARG A 81 -27.27 -15.84 -1.20
CA ARG A 81 -27.83 -16.43 0.03
C ARG A 81 -29.19 -15.84 0.40
N LYS A 82 -29.41 -14.55 0.13
CA LYS A 82 -30.70 -13.88 0.37
C LYS A 82 -31.80 -14.43 -0.56
N HIS A 83 -31.44 -14.87 -1.76
CA HIS A 83 -32.38 -15.47 -2.71
C HIS A 83 -32.74 -16.93 -2.37
N GLN A 84 -31.84 -17.68 -1.73
CA GLN A 84 -32.11 -19.05 -1.27
C GLN A 84 -32.91 -19.13 0.03
N SER A 85 -33.08 -18.03 0.77
CA SER A 85 -33.79 -18.03 2.06
C SER A 85 -35.30 -17.76 1.98
N LYS A 86 -35.96 -18.02 0.85
CA LYS A 86 -37.42 -18.26 0.86
C LYS A 86 -37.64 -19.75 1.09
N PRO A 87 -37.99 -20.19 2.31
CA PRO A 87 -38.31 -21.58 2.55
C PRO A 87 -39.64 -21.85 1.86
N TRP A 88 -39.62 -22.59 0.75
CA TRP A 88 -40.81 -23.30 0.32
C TRP A 88 -41.01 -24.40 1.37
N SER A 89 -41.90 -24.14 2.32
CA SER A 89 -42.37 -25.09 3.30
C SER A 89 -42.95 -26.32 2.58
N GLY A 90 -42.36 -27.50 2.74
CA GLY A 90 -43.03 -28.71 2.27
C GLY A 90 -42.25 -30.02 2.28
N THR A 91 -40.91 -30.04 2.24
CA THR A 91 -40.21 -31.31 2.02
C THR A 91 -39.03 -31.51 2.98
N LYS A 92 -39.25 -32.38 3.97
CA LYS A 92 -38.19 -32.94 4.83
C LYS A 92 -37.32 -33.89 3.98
N THR A 93 -36.48 -33.36 3.11
CA THR A 93 -35.44 -34.18 2.47
C THR A 93 -34.29 -34.40 3.44
N SER A 94 -34.26 -35.61 3.99
CA SER A 94 -33.14 -36.21 4.68
C SER A 94 -31.88 -36.20 3.82
N GLY A 95 -30.78 -35.68 4.38
CA GLY A 95 -29.52 -36.44 4.31
C GLY A 95 -28.47 -36.10 3.26
N PHE A 96 -28.59 -35.06 2.42
CA PHE A 96 -27.41 -34.61 1.65
C PHE A 96 -26.54 -33.67 2.50
N GLN A 97 -25.85 -34.26 3.48
CA GLN A 97 -24.77 -33.60 4.22
C GLN A 97 -23.70 -33.18 3.22
N ARG A 98 -23.68 -31.88 2.87
CA ARG A 98 -22.57 -31.31 2.11
C ARG A 98 -21.26 -31.70 2.79
N PRO A 99 -20.27 -32.24 2.06
CA PRO A 99 -19.04 -32.74 2.66
C PRO A 99 -18.37 -31.64 3.50
N ARG A 100 -18.15 -31.95 4.78
CA ARG A 100 -17.61 -31.06 5.83
C ARG A 100 -16.27 -30.40 5.46
N TRP A 101 -15.57 -30.98 4.48
CA TRP A 101 -14.30 -30.49 3.94
C TRP A 101 -14.48 -29.27 3.01
N ALA A 102 -15.53 -29.21 2.18
CA ALA A 102 -15.78 -28.08 1.28
C ALA A 102 -16.13 -26.77 2.02
N SER A 103 -16.50 -26.85 3.30
CA SER A 103 -16.75 -25.68 4.16
C SER A 103 -15.51 -25.14 4.91
N LYS A 104 -14.37 -25.85 4.90
CA LYS A 104 -13.14 -25.38 5.57
C LYS A 104 -12.32 -24.40 4.72
N PHE A 105 -12.52 -24.38 3.40
CA PHE A 105 -11.81 -23.48 2.52
C PHE A 105 -12.46 -22.10 2.47
N SER A 106 -11.82 -21.10 3.08
CA SER A 106 -12.23 -19.71 2.99
C SER A 106 -11.35 -18.98 2.00
N ARG A 107 -11.73 -18.96 0.70
CA ARG A 107 -11.06 -18.20 -0.39
C ARG A 107 -10.65 -16.78 0.02
N SER A 108 -11.47 -16.11 0.82
CA SER A 108 -11.18 -14.76 1.32
C SER A 108 -9.93 -14.71 2.22
N LYS A 109 -9.63 -15.76 2.99
CA LYS A 109 -8.39 -15.84 3.78
C LYS A 109 -7.16 -15.95 2.90
N PHE A 110 -7.27 -16.67 1.78
CA PHE A 110 -6.20 -16.79 0.80
C PHE A 110 -5.88 -15.45 0.15
N PHE A 111 -6.89 -14.76 -0.38
CA PHE A 111 -6.70 -13.43 -0.97
C PHE A 111 -6.19 -12.40 0.03
N GLN A 112 -6.70 -12.41 1.27
CA GLN A 112 -6.17 -11.59 2.35
C GLN A 112 -4.68 -11.85 2.61
N ALA A 113 -4.25 -13.12 2.64
CA ALA A 113 -2.85 -13.47 2.83
C ALA A 113 -1.95 -12.94 1.70
N LEU A 114 -2.42 -13.01 0.44
CA LEU A 114 -1.68 -12.47 -0.71
C LEU A 114 -1.55 -10.95 -0.66
N VAL A 115 -2.64 -10.22 -0.43
CA VAL A 115 -2.62 -8.75 -0.35
C VAL A 115 -1.73 -8.30 0.82
N VAL A 116 -1.80 -9.01 1.95
CA VAL A 116 -0.91 -8.76 3.09
C VAL A 116 0.56 -9.02 2.73
N SER A 117 0.86 -10.09 1.98
CA SER A 117 2.23 -10.38 1.54
C SER A 117 2.78 -9.32 0.59
N CYS A 118 1.97 -8.84 -0.37
CA CYS A 118 2.32 -7.71 -1.24
C CYS A 118 2.59 -6.43 -0.44
N SER A 119 1.75 -6.17 0.56
CA SER A 119 1.93 -5.05 1.49
C SER A 119 3.26 -5.20 2.24
N ASP A 120 3.58 -6.35 2.82
CA ASP A 120 4.83 -6.54 3.57
C ASP A 120 6.06 -6.30 2.68
N GLN A 121 6.05 -6.77 1.42
CA GLN A 121 7.12 -6.51 0.45
C GLN A 121 7.32 -5.02 0.20
N GLN A 122 6.23 -4.29 -0.08
CA GLN A 122 6.32 -2.86 -0.34
C GLN A 122 6.73 -2.03 0.89
N VAL A 123 6.44 -2.49 2.12
CA VAL A 123 6.95 -1.85 3.35
C VAL A 123 8.47 -1.88 3.33
N PHE A 124 9.06 -3.06 3.12
CA PHE A 124 10.51 -3.20 3.19
C PHE A 124 11.22 -2.54 2.02
N THR A 125 10.71 -2.72 0.80
CA THR A 125 11.30 -2.09 -0.38
C THR A 125 11.13 -0.56 -0.33
N GLY A 126 9.92 -0.05 -0.06
CA GLY A 126 9.69 1.39 0.09
C GLY A 126 10.46 2.00 1.25
N GLY A 127 10.54 1.30 2.38
CA GLY A 127 11.35 1.69 3.54
C GLY A 127 12.84 1.78 3.21
N ALA A 128 13.37 0.82 2.44
CA ALA A 128 14.76 0.88 1.98
C ALA A 128 15.02 2.11 1.10
N TYR A 129 14.11 2.45 0.19
CA TYR A 129 14.22 3.69 -0.60
C TYR A 129 14.22 4.95 0.26
N LEU A 130 13.32 5.03 1.23
CA LEU A 130 13.26 6.15 2.18
C LEU A 130 14.58 6.33 2.93
N VAL A 131 15.15 5.23 3.43
CA VAL A 131 16.44 5.24 4.14
C VAL A 131 17.57 5.66 3.18
N THR A 132 17.63 5.08 1.98
CA THR A 132 18.68 5.37 0.99
C THR A 132 18.65 6.83 0.54
N ILE A 133 17.47 7.38 0.24
CA ILE A 133 17.34 8.81 -0.10
C ILE A 133 17.75 9.67 1.08
N ARG A 134 17.24 9.36 2.28
CA ARG A 134 17.47 10.21 3.44
C ARG A 134 18.94 10.28 3.81
N PHE A 135 19.64 9.15 3.76
CA PHE A 135 20.98 9.06 4.30
C PHE A 135 22.05 9.11 3.21
N TRP A 136 21.93 8.37 2.11
CA TRP A 136 23.04 8.22 1.16
C TRP A 136 22.91 9.09 -0.09
N LYS A 137 21.72 9.19 -0.69
CA LYS A 137 21.54 9.81 -2.02
C LYS A 137 20.98 11.23 -1.99
N GLY A 138 20.58 11.74 -0.82
CA GLY A 138 19.79 12.97 -0.76
C GLY A 138 20.47 14.24 -1.27
N CYS A 139 21.81 14.32 -1.29
CA CYS A 139 22.55 15.45 -1.87
C CYS A 139 22.66 15.42 -3.40
N PHE A 140 22.55 14.23 -4.00
CA PHE A 140 22.83 13.99 -5.42
C PHE A 140 21.57 13.66 -6.23
N ILE A 141 20.49 13.28 -5.55
CA ILE A 141 19.24 12.88 -6.21
C ILE A 141 18.63 14.07 -6.95
N THR A 142 18.31 13.89 -8.23
CA THR A 142 17.60 14.90 -9.02
C THR A 142 16.13 15.02 -8.59
N ALA A 143 15.50 16.17 -8.87
CA ALA A 143 14.07 16.35 -8.59
C ALA A 143 13.20 15.33 -9.35
N TYR A 144 13.61 14.92 -10.54
CA TYR A 144 13.04 13.81 -11.31
C TYR A 144 13.02 12.50 -10.50
N HIS A 145 14.18 12.03 -10.07
CA HIS A 145 14.32 10.79 -9.30
C HIS A 145 13.53 10.87 -7.98
N TYR A 146 13.55 12.04 -7.34
CA TYR A 146 12.79 12.31 -6.12
C TYR A 146 11.28 12.17 -6.33
N ASN A 147 10.74 12.75 -7.41
CA ASN A 147 9.32 12.64 -7.79
C ASN A 147 8.90 11.20 -8.11
N ILE A 148 9.77 10.42 -8.75
CA ILE A 148 9.54 9.00 -9.03
C ILE A 148 9.38 8.24 -7.70
N VAL A 149 10.31 8.40 -6.76
CA VAL A 149 10.23 7.70 -5.46
C VAL A 149 9.06 8.16 -4.62
N ALA A 150 8.76 9.47 -4.60
CA ALA A 150 7.56 9.98 -3.92
C ALA A 150 6.29 9.25 -4.39
N ASN A 151 6.13 9.07 -5.70
CA ASN A 151 4.99 8.38 -6.26
C ASN A 151 5.04 6.85 -6.05
N MET A 152 6.22 6.23 -6.04
CA MET A 152 6.35 4.82 -5.64
C MET A 152 5.92 4.60 -4.18
N LEU A 153 6.25 5.53 -3.29
CA LEU A 153 5.81 5.47 -1.89
C LEU A 153 4.31 5.71 -1.73
N LEU A 154 3.69 6.52 -2.58
CA LEU A 154 2.23 6.62 -2.65
C LEU A 154 1.59 5.29 -3.06
N LEU A 155 2.18 4.56 -4.01
CA LEU A 155 1.75 3.19 -4.36
C LEU A 155 1.88 2.26 -3.15
N THR A 156 2.98 2.34 -2.41
CA THR A 156 3.20 1.61 -1.16
C THR A 156 2.11 1.90 -0.12
N CYS A 157 1.83 3.18 0.14
CA CYS A 157 0.74 3.60 1.03
C CYS A 157 -0.62 3.06 0.60
N ALA A 158 -0.93 3.08 -0.71
CA ALA A 158 -2.18 2.53 -1.24
C ALA A 158 -2.28 1.00 -1.06
N THR A 159 -1.19 0.26 -1.27
CA THR A 159 -1.16 -1.19 -1.04
C THR A 159 -1.35 -1.54 0.43
N HIS A 160 -0.76 -0.78 1.34
CA HIS A 160 -0.98 -0.95 2.79
C HIS A 160 -2.42 -0.64 3.17
N LEU A 161 -2.98 0.44 2.65
CA LEU A 161 -4.39 0.76 2.89
C LEU A 161 -5.29 -0.37 2.42
N MET A 162 -5.04 -0.90 1.22
CA MET A 162 -5.78 -2.04 0.65
C MET A 162 -5.70 -3.27 1.56
N SER A 163 -4.51 -3.59 2.11
CA SER A 163 -4.32 -4.74 2.99
C SER A 163 -5.11 -4.63 4.30
N VAL A 164 -5.16 -3.44 4.91
CA VAL A 164 -5.95 -3.19 6.13
C VAL A 164 -7.45 -3.18 5.84
N VAL A 165 -7.88 -2.59 4.71
CA VAL A 165 -9.31 -2.48 4.35
C VAL A 165 -9.95 -3.85 4.13
N ILE A 166 -9.24 -4.78 3.49
CA ILE A 166 -9.77 -6.11 3.14
C ILE A 166 -9.60 -7.14 4.26
N SER A 167 -8.54 -7.02 5.07
CA SER A 167 -8.20 -8.04 6.06
C SER A 167 -9.11 -7.96 7.29
N LYS A 168 -10.11 -8.84 7.33
CA LYS A 168 -11.05 -8.96 8.47
C LYS A 168 -10.40 -9.48 9.76
N ASN A 169 -9.20 -10.05 9.65
CA ASN A 169 -8.48 -10.71 10.74
C ASN A 169 -7.07 -10.13 10.89
N TYR A 170 -6.88 -8.86 10.53
CA TYR A 170 -5.58 -8.21 10.58
C TYR A 170 -4.95 -8.28 11.98
N PHE A 171 -5.77 -8.12 13.03
CA PHE A 171 -5.34 -8.17 14.45
C PHE A 171 -5.53 -9.54 15.12
N GLU A 172 -5.66 -10.65 14.37
CA GLU A 172 -5.79 -11.99 14.97
C GLU A 172 -4.55 -12.36 15.80
N ARG A 173 -3.36 -11.94 15.36
CA ARG A 173 -2.10 -12.05 16.11
C ARG A 173 -1.60 -10.65 16.47
N LEU A 174 -2.02 -10.17 17.64
CA LEU A 174 -1.78 -8.78 18.08
C LEU A 174 -0.30 -8.34 17.98
N PRO A 175 0.71 -9.12 18.41
CA PRO A 175 2.11 -8.66 18.34
C PRO A 175 2.59 -8.39 16.90
N LEU A 176 2.28 -9.30 15.97
CA LEU A 176 2.65 -9.16 14.57
C LEU A 176 1.89 -8.01 13.91
N ALA A 177 0.61 -7.85 14.24
CA ALA A 177 -0.21 -6.74 13.74
C ALA A 177 0.34 -5.39 14.23
N CYS A 178 0.69 -5.26 15.51
CA CYS A 178 1.28 -4.04 16.07
C CYS A 178 2.61 -3.70 15.40
N LEU A 179 3.50 -4.69 15.21
CA LEU A 179 4.76 -4.51 14.50
C LEU A 179 4.52 -3.98 13.07
N ARG A 180 3.57 -4.57 12.34
CA ARG A 180 3.24 -4.15 10.99
C ARG A 180 2.65 -2.73 10.95
N VAL A 181 1.72 -2.41 11.84
CA VAL A 181 1.14 -1.06 11.95
C VAL A 181 2.24 -0.05 12.25
N PHE A 182 3.21 -0.39 13.12
CA PHE A 182 4.34 0.48 13.41
C PHE A 182 5.16 0.79 12.14
N PHE A 183 5.61 -0.24 11.42
CA PHE A 183 6.40 -0.03 10.20
C PHE A 183 5.61 0.69 9.09
N ILE A 184 4.36 0.33 8.86
CA ILE A 184 3.50 1.02 7.89
C ILE A 184 3.34 2.49 8.29
N THR A 185 3.07 2.77 9.57
CA THR A 185 2.91 4.16 10.05
C THR A 185 4.21 4.96 9.89
N ALA A 186 5.36 4.34 10.13
CA ALA A 186 6.65 4.96 9.85
C ALA A 186 6.83 5.28 8.36
N VAL A 187 6.47 4.36 7.46
CA VAL A 187 6.49 4.60 6.00
C VAL A 187 5.54 5.74 5.61
N PHE A 188 4.33 5.79 6.17
CA PHE A 188 3.40 6.90 5.94
C PHE A 188 3.99 8.24 6.41
N ALA A 189 4.51 8.30 7.63
CA ALA A 189 5.11 9.52 8.19
C ALA A 189 6.28 10.01 7.33
N MET A 190 7.19 9.09 6.95
CA MET A 190 8.33 9.41 6.10
C MET A 190 7.93 9.80 4.67
N THR A 191 6.88 9.21 4.12
CA THR A 191 6.31 9.63 2.83
C THR A 191 5.73 11.04 2.92
N GLY A 192 5.04 11.35 4.02
CA GLY A 192 4.58 12.71 4.31
C GLY A 192 5.72 13.71 4.41
N LEU A 193 6.81 13.36 5.11
CA LEU A 193 8.02 14.19 5.20
C LEU A 193 8.66 14.42 3.82
N LEU A 194 8.75 13.38 3.00
CA LEU A 194 9.31 13.47 1.66
C LEU A 194 8.46 14.41 0.78
N LEU A 195 7.13 14.25 0.80
CA LEU A 195 6.23 15.12 0.06
C LEU A 195 6.25 16.56 0.59
N SER A 196 6.27 16.77 1.92
CA SER A 196 6.32 18.12 2.51
C SER A 196 7.57 18.89 2.13
N ASN A 197 8.71 18.21 1.99
CA ASN A 197 9.96 18.83 1.57
C ASN A 197 9.88 19.42 0.15
N GLN A 198 8.90 19.01 -0.67
CA GLN A 198 8.65 19.59 -1.99
C GLN A 198 7.92 20.95 -1.92
N ASN A 199 7.39 21.33 -0.76
CA ASN A 199 6.74 22.64 -0.53
C ASN A 199 7.65 23.61 0.23
N ALA A 200 8.97 23.46 0.10
CA ALA A 200 9.89 24.42 0.67
C ALA A 200 9.68 25.79 0.00
N SER A 201 9.52 26.84 0.81
CA SER A 201 9.23 28.20 0.36
C SER A 201 10.50 28.88 -0.14
N ASN A 202 10.98 28.46 -1.31
CA ASN A 202 12.07 29.11 -2.03
C ASN A 202 11.56 30.05 -3.12
N ASP A 203 12.44 30.93 -3.59
CA ASP A 203 12.23 31.76 -4.78
C ASP A 203 11.92 30.92 -6.03
N ILE A 204 12.42 29.69 -6.07
CA ILE A 204 12.19 28.72 -7.15
C ILE A 204 11.40 27.52 -6.59
N PRO A 205 10.16 27.28 -7.07
CA PRO A 205 9.34 26.19 -6.56
C PRO A 205 9.87 24.83 -7.01
N PHE A 206 9.67 23.80 -6.17
CA PHE A 206 10.04 22.42 -6.52
C PHE A 206 9.28 21.97 -7.79
N PRO A 207 9.98 21.51 -8.84
CA PRO A 207 9.33 21.11 -10.08
C PRO A 207 8.64 19.77 -9.89
N THR A 208 7.31 19.78 -9.79
CA THR A 208 6.48 18.56 -9.59
C THR A 208 5.66 18.19 -10.81
N LYS A 209 5.50 19.08 -11.79
CA LYS A 209 4.71 18.82 -13.00
C LYS A 209 5.53 18.06 -14.03
N VAL A 210 4.87 17.14 -14.74
CA VAL A 210 5.42 16.60 -15.98
C VAL A 210 5.38 17.72 -17.02
N PRO A 211 6.53 18.12 -17.62
CA PRO A 211 6.53 19.19 -18.60
C PRO A 211 5.79 18.78 -19.87
N PRO A 212 5.28 19.74 -20.65
CA PRO A 212 4.67 19.48 -21.94
C PRO A 212 5.62 18.72 -22.87
N SER A 213 5.05 17.93 -23.79
CA SER A 213 5.82 17.14 -24.76
C SER A 213 6.71 17.96 -25.71
N SER A 214 6.42 19.26 -25.86
CA SER A 214 7.15 20.21 -26.69
C SER A 214 8.40 20.79 -26.01
N GLU A 215 8.47 20.74 -24.67
CA GLU A 215 9.59 21.26 -23.91
C GLU A 215 10.60 20.15 -23.64
N THR A 216 11.87 20.41 -23.94
CA THR A 216 12.98 19.48 -23.66
C THR A 216 13.74 19.85 -22.39
N ASP A 217 13.54 21.06 -21.89
CA ASP A 217 14.36 21.64 -20.83
C ASP A 217 13.49 21.85 -19.60
N SER A 218 13.96 21.39 -18.44
CA SER A 218 13.22 21.52 -17.19
C SER A 218 14.14 21.44 -15.98
N LEU A 219 13.80 22.21 -14.95
CA LEU A 219 14.44 22.16 -13.63
C LEU A 219 14.26 20.82 -12.90
N LEU A 220 13.43 19.90 -13.44
CA LEU A 220 13.32 18.52 -12.94
C LEU A 220 14.67 17.78 -12.90
N LEU A 221 15.63 18.17 -13.74
CA LEU A 221 16.92 17.51 -13.85
C LEU A 221 17.95 18.06 -12.85
N SER A 222 17.67 19.20 -12.22
CA SER A 222 18.50 19.74 -11.12
C SER A 222 18.41 18.86 -9.87
N GLN A 223 19.42 18.92 -9.01
CA GLN A 223 19.40 18.20 -7.73
C GLN A 223 18.24 18.71 -6.85
N ALA A 224 17.54 17.79 -6.19
CA ALA A 224 16.38 18.08 -5.36
C ALA A 224 16.72 19.02 -4.19
N VAL A 225 17.96 18.95 -3.68
CA VAL A 225 18.47 19.79 -2.59
C VAL A 225 18.48 21.28 -2.96
N CYS A 226 18.58 21.64 -4.25
CA CYS A 226 18.53 23.03 -4.71
C CYS A 226 17.17 23.70 -4.47
N PHE A 227 16.12 22.90 -4.24
CA PHE A 227 14.77 23.37 -3.97
C PHE A 227 14.38 23.22 -2.50
N GLN A 228 15.27 22.72 -1.62
CA GLN A 228 14.98 22.44 -0.21
C GLN A 228 15.68 23.45 0.72
N ASN A 229 15.00 23.88 1.79
CA ASN A 229 15.47 24.99 2.65
C ASN A 229 16.30 24.52 3.84
N GLY A 230 16.46 23.21 4.05
CA GLY A 230 17.13 22.66 5.24
C GLY A 230 16.40 22.89 6.56
N GLU A 231 15.21 23.49 6.56
CA GLU A 231 14.39 23.67 7.76
C GLU A 231 14.02 22.32 8.39
N ASP A 232 13.61 22.33 9.67
CA ASP A 232 13.18 21.11 10.34
C ASP A 232 11.93 20.54 9.65
N GLY A 233 12.11 19.63 8.69
CA GLY A 233 11.01 19.10 7.89
C GLY A 233 9.90 18.40 8.69
N VAL A 234 10.15 18.06 9.97
CA VAL A 234 9.10 17.63 10.92
C VAL A 234 8.16 18.77 11.27
N GLU A 235 8.68 19.96 11.57
CA GLU A 235 7.86 21.14 11.82
C GLU A 235 7.16 21.61 10.54
N GLN A 236 7.82 21.51 9.37
CA GLN A 236 7.18 21.78 8.09
C GLN A 236 6.00 20.83 7.82
N LEU A 237 6.20 19.52 8.01
CA LEU A 237 5.13 18.53 7.89
C LEU A 237 3.98 18.83 8.87
N LYS A 238 4.30 19.12 10.13
CA LYS A 238 3.31 19.45 11.16
C LYS A 238 2.52 20.70 10.79
N HIS A 239 3.18 21.75 10.30
CA HIS A 239 2.52 22.97 9.84
C HIS A 239 1.59 22.68 8.67
N LEU A 240 2.06 21.94 7.65
CA LEU A 240 1.24 21.59 6.49
C LEU A 240 0.05 20.70 6.85
N LEU A 241 0.24 19.73 7.76
CA LEU A 241 -0.85 18.90 8.26
C LEU A 241 -1.88 19.72 9.06
N LEU A 242 -1.41 20.60 9.95
CA LEU A 242 -2.30 21.46 10.74
C LEU A 242 -3.06 22.44 9.85
N ASP A 243 -2.41 23.07 8.87
CA ASP A 243 -3.07 23.96 7.91
C ASP A 243 -4.12 23.23 7.08
N SER A 244 -3.80 22.00 6.64
CA SER A 244 -4.70 21.16 5.86
C SER A 244 -5.93 20.71 6.65
N VAL A 245 -5.87 20.66 7.99
CA VAL A 245 -6.96 20.20 8.86
C VAL A 245 -7.74 21.37 9.48
N ARG A 246 -7.06 22.45 9.88
CA ARG A 246 -7.64 23.52 10.69
C ARG A 246 -8.48 24.51 9.88
N ASN A 247 -8.09 24.80 8.65
CA ASN A 247 -8.86 25.67 7.78
C ASN A 247 -9.87 24.82 6.99
N GLY A 248 -11.14 24.77 7.41
CA GLY A 248 -12.17 23.96 6.74
C GLY A 248 -12.28 24.24 5.23
N THR A 249 -12.09 25.50 4.81
CA THR A 249 -12.04 25.89 3.39
C THR A 249 -10.74 25.47 2.70
N ALA A 250 -9.60 25.41 3.41
CA ALA A 250 -8.34 24.90 2.88
C ALA A 250 -8.35 23.37 2.80
N ALA A 251 -8.98 22.68 3.75
CA ALA A 251 -9.21 21.24 3.72
C ALA A 251 -10.08 20.87 2.52
N GLU A 252 -11.18 21.59 2.31
CA GLU A 252 -12.05 21.39 1.14
C GLU A 252 -11.31 21.69 -0.17
N LYS A 253 -10.54 22.79 -0.22
CA LYS A 253 -9.76 23.18 -1.41
C LYS A 253 -8.60 22.21 -1.70
N ALA A 254 -7.92 21.71 -0.68
CA ALA A 254 -6.86 20.71 -0.80
C ALA A 254 -7.44 19.34 -1.19
N LEU A 255 -8.57 18.94 -0.60
CA LEU A 255 -9.19 17.64 -0.89
C LEU A 255 -9.93 17.59 -2.22
N LEU A 256 -10.57 18.68 -2.67
CA LEU A 256 -11.48 18.69 -3.83
C LEU A 256 -10.99 19.53 -5.03
N HIS A 257 -10.19 20.58 -4.82
CA HIS A 257 -9.96 21.62 -5.86
C HIS A 257 -8.48 21.91 -6.14
N SER A 258 -7.63 20.91 -5.93
CA SER A 258 -6.21 21.08 -6.19
C SER A 258 -5.92 21.03 -7.70
N THR A 259 -6.08 22.18 -8.34
CA THR A 259 -5.50 22.44 -9.65
C THR A 259 -3.98 22.51 -9.52
N PRO A 260 -3.21 22.12 -10.56
CA PRO A 260 -1.75 21.98 -10.50
C PRO A 260 -0.97 23.28 -10.16
N GLY A 261 -1.62 24.42 -9.97
CA GLY A 261 -0.97 25.72 -9.85
C GLY A 261 -0.41 26.09 -8.48
N ASN A 262 -0.78 25.40 -7.39
CA ASN A 262 -0.44 25.89 -6.04
C ASN A 262 -0.15 24.82 -4.97
N TYR A 263 -0.11 23.53 -5.31
CA TYR A 263 0.12 22.44 -4.34
C TYR A 263 0.98 21.31 -4.93
N ILE A 264 1.73 20.64 -4.06
CA ILE A 264 2.58 19.48 -4.37
C ILE A 264 1.75 18.38 -5.06
N GLN A 265 2.23 17.91 -6.21
CA GLN A 265 1.62 16.79 -6.93
C GLN A 265 1.56 15.54 -6.04
N GLY A 266 0.36 15.02 -5.77
CA GLY A 266 0.15 13.82 -4.96
C GLY A 266 -0.09 14.05 -3.48
N TRP A 267 0.09 15.27 -2.95
CA TRP A 267 -0.17 15.58 -1.53
C TRP A 267 -1.61 15.31 -1.10
N ASN A 268 -2.58 15.63 -1.95
CA ASN A 268 -3.98 15.40 -1.60
C ASN A 268 -4.32 13.91 -1.56
N LEU A 269 -3.78 13.14 -2.51
CA LEU A 269 -3.90 11.69 -2.49
C LEU A 269 -3.28 11.12 -1.22
N TYR A 270 -2.10 11.61 -0.83
CA TYR A 270 -1.48 11.25 0.45
C TYR A 270 -2.39 11.53 1.65
N LEU A 271 -2.94 12.75 1.76
CA LEU A 271 -3.83 13.10 2.88
C LEU A 271 -5.09 12.23 2.92
N ILE A 272 -5.73 11.99 1.77
CA ILE A 272 -6.91 11.13 1.66
C ILE A 272 -6.58 9.70 2.12
N ILE A 273 -5.47 9.13 1.64
CA ILE A 273 -5.04 7.78 2.03
C ILE A 273 -4.70 7.75 3.52
N LEU A 274 -4.01 8.77 4.06
CA LEU A 274 -3.61 8.85 5.47
C LEU A 274 -4.84 8.89 6.39
N ILE A 275 -5.83 9.73 6.06
CA ILE A 275 -7.09 9.82 6.81
C ILE A 275 -7.81 8.47 6.76
N TRP A 276 -7.95 7.88 5.57
CA TRP A 276 -8.62 6.60 5.41
C TRP A 276 -7.89 5.45 6.12
N TYR A 277 -6.55 5.48 6.13
CA TYR A 277 -5.72 4.55 6.88
C TYR A 277 -6.00 4.66 8.38
N GLY A 278 -6.04 5.87 8.94
CA GLY A 278 -6.43 6.09 10.33
C GLY A 278 -7.81 5.51 10.65
N VAL A 279 -8.82 5.84 9.82
CA VAL A 279 -10.19 5.29 9.95
C VAL A 279 -10.19 3.75 9.90
N SER A 280 -9.39 3.17 9.02
CA SER A 280 -9.26 1.71 8.85
C SER A 280 -8.67 1.04 10.09
N ILE A 281 -7.61 1.61 10.66
CA ILE A 281 -7.00 1.12 11.90
C ILE A 281 -7.99 1.21 13.06
N PHE A 282 -8.67 2.35 13.25
CA PHE A 282 -9.66 2.50 14.31
C PHE A 282 -10.85 1.54 14.14
N ALA A 283 -11.33 1.33 12.92
CA ALA A 283 -12.40 0.39 12.62
C ALA A 283 -12.01 -1.06 12.99
N GLU A 284 -10.78 -1.48 12.68
CA GLU A 284 -10.27 -2.80 13.02
C GLU A 284 -10.01 -2.98 14.53
N LEU A 285 -9.45 -1.97 15.19
CA LEU A 285 -9.31 -1.97 16.65
C LEU A 285 -10.67 -2.08 17.34
N GLY A 286 -11.67 -1.33 16.86
CA GLY A 286 -13.05 -1.44 17.33
C GLY A 286 -13.64 -2.85 17.16
N ARG A 287 -13.39 -3.50 16.02
CA ARG A 287 -13.81 -4.90 15.78
C ARG A 287 -13.11 -5.87 16.72
N CYS A 288 -11.81 -5.69 16.95
CA CYS A 288 -11.03 -6.52 17.87
C CYS A 288 -11.58 -6.41 19.30
N CYS A 289 -11.78 -5.19 19.80
CA CYS A 289 -12.37 -4.92 21.11
C CYS A 289 -13.79 -5.50 21.23
N TYR A 290 -14.61 -5.36 20.19
CA TYR A 290 -15.95 -5.94 20.16
C TYR A 290 -15.94 -7.47 20.24
N ARG A 291 -15.04 -8.15 19.49
CA ARG A 291 -14.88 -9.62 19.55
C ARG A 291 -14.43 -10.09 20.92
N SER A 292 -13.48 -9.40 21.53
CA SER A 292 -13.00 -9.71 22.88
C SER A 292 -14.12 -9.59 23.92
N ARG A 293 -14.88 -8.48 23.90
CA ARG A 293 -16.06 -8.30 24.78
C ARG A 293 -17.15 -9.33 24.53
N LYS A 294 -17.39 -9.71 23.26
CA LYS A 294 -18.38 -10.72 22.92
C LYS A 294 -18.00 -12.08 23.51
N LYS A 295 -16.73 -12.50 23.40
CA LYS A 295 -16.24 -13.75 24.01
C LYS A 295 -16.39 -13.73 25.54
N SER A 296 -16.10 -12.59 26.17
CA SER A 296 -16.30 -12.40 27.61
C SER A 296 -17.79 -12.47 27.99
N ARG A 297 -18.69 -11.83 27.21
CA ARG A 297 -20.13 -11.93 27.44
C ARG A 297 -20.67 -13.32 27.22
N GLU A 298 -20.24 -14.05 26.20
CA GLU A 298 -20.68 -15.45 25.98
C GLU A 298 -20.26 -16.37 27.13
N ALA A 299 -19.11 -16.10 27.77
CA ALA A 299 -18.71 -16.81 28.99
C ALA A 299 -19.65 -16.51 30.17
N VAL A 300 -20.19 -15.28 30.25
CA VAL A 300 -21.15 -14.88 31.30
C VAL A 300 -22.57 -15.32 30.96
N ASP A 301 -23.01 -15.27 29.71
CA ASP A 301 -24.41 -15.54 29.30
C ASP A 301 -24.76 -17.04 29.37
N ASN A 302 -23.76 -17.92 29.37
CA ASN A 302 -23.92 -19.32 29.79
C ASN A 302 -24.43 -19.47 31.24
N SER A 303 -24.55 -18.38 32.02
CA SER A 303 -25.21 -18.35 33.34
C SER A 303 -26.74 -18.21 33.30
N GLY A 304 -27.38 -18.23 32.12
CA GLY A 304 -28.83 -18.44 32.03
C GLY A 304 -29.72 -17.20 32.03
N TRP A 305 -29.19 -16.02 31.71
CA TRP A 305 -30.00 -14.80 31.62
C TRP A 305 -30.76 -14.68 30.29
N ARG A 306 -32.08 -14.42 30.39
CA ARG A 306 -33.06 -14.42 29.29
C ARG A 306 -32.73 -13.42 28.18
N LYS A 307 -32.67 -13.92 26.93
CA LYS A 307 -32.73 -13.14 25.69
C LYS A 307 -34.02 -12.31 25.64
N ARG A 308 -33.90 -11.00 25.79
CA ARG A 308 -34.96 -10.04 25.48
C ARG A 308 -34.79 -9.57 24.03
N ASP A 309 -35.72 -9.97 23.17
CA ASP A 309 -35.73 -9.68 21.73
C ASP A 309 -35.97 -8.19 21.47
N ASN A 310 -34.94 -7.49 20.99
CA ASN A 310 -35.03 -6.06 20.70
C ASN A 310 -34.89 -5.79 19.20
N CYS A 311 -35.96 -5.25 18.62
CA CYS A 311 -36.03 -4.65 17.27
C CYS A 311 -34.83 -3.70 16.98
N PHE A 312 -34.36 -3.02 18.02
CA PHE A 312 -33.17 -2.16 18.00
C PHE A 312 -31.90 -2.86 17.49
N VAL A 313 -31.72 -4.15 17.79
CA VAL A 313 -30.56 -4.94 17.33
C VAL A 313 -30.60 -5.17 15.82
N ARG A 314 -31.80 -5.35 15.24
CA ARG A 314 -31.95 -5.49 13.78
C ARG A 314 -31.65 -4.18 13.06
N PHE A 315 -32.09 -3.05 13.62
CA PHE A 315 -31.81 -1.72 13.07
C PHE A 315 -30.31 -1.39 13.09
N ILE A 316 -29.64 -1.57 14.24
CA ILE A 316 -28.18 -1.37 14.35
C ILE A 316 -27.42 -2.29 13.40
N SER A 317 -27.86 -3.54 13.23
CA SER A 317 -27.26 -4.46 12.25
C SER A 317 -27.40 -3.98 10.81
N GLY A 318 -28.44 -3.22 10.46
CA GLY A 318 -28.65 -2.68 9.12
C GLY A 318 -27.65 -1.56 8.82
N ILE A 319 -27.59 -0.57 9.72
CA ILE A 319 -26.67 0.57 9.61
C ILE A 319 -25.22 0.10 9.55
N GLY A 320 -24.82 -0.84 10.42
CA GLY A 320 -23.45 -1.37 10.45
C GLY A 320 -23.02 -2.06 9.15
N ARG A 321 -23.95 -2.67 8.41
CA ARG A 321 -23.65 -3.28 7.10
C ARG A 321 -23.49 -2.23 6.01
N PHE A 322 -24.35 -1.21 6.03
CA PHE A 322 -24.26 -0.11 5.07
C PHE A 322 -22.97 0.68 5.27
N SER A 323 -22.65 1.08 6.50
CA SER A 323 -21.40 1.79 6.80
C SER A 323 -20.15 0.97 6.46
N TYR A 324 -20.18 -0.35 6.69
CA TYR A 324 -19.11 -1.25 6.27
C TYR A 324 -18.96 -1.32 4.74
N GLY A 325 -20.08 -1.33 4.00
CA GLY A 325 -20.06 -1.28 2.55
C GLY A 325 -19.44 0.01 2.02
N VAL A 326 -19.83 1.16 2.56
CA VAL A 326 -19.25 2.47 2.23
C VAL A 326 -17.75 2.50 2.55
N TYR A 327 -17.35 1.99 3.71
CA TYR A 327 -15.95 1.88 4.10
C TYR A 327 -15.10 1.05 3.10
N LEU A 328 -15.61 -0.11 2.67
CA LEU A 328 -14.91 -0.96 1.71
C LEU A 328 -14.82 -0.29 0.33
N LEU A 329 -15.92 0.25 -0.16
CA LEU A 329 -15.97 0.90 -1.48
C LEU A 329 -15.10 2.16 -1.52
N GLY A 330 -15.13 2.97 -0.46
CA GLY A 330 -14.28 4.15 -0.34
C GLY A 330 -12.79 3.77 -0.32
N GLY A 331 -12.41 2.76 0.47
CA GLY A 331 -11.02 2.28 0.50
C GLY A 331 -10.54 1.75 -0.85
N ILE A 332 -11.36 0.95 -1.54
CA ILE A 332 -11.05 0.48 -2.90
C ILE A 332 -10.92 1.65 -3.88
N GLY A 333 -11.88 2.59 -3.86
CA GLY A 333 -11.87 3.74 -4.77
C GLY A 333 -10.63 4.61 -4.59
N ILE A 334 -10.25 4.89 -3.34
CA ILE A 334 -9.05 5.66 -3.00
C ILE A 334 -7.79 4.94 -3.49
N CYS A 335 -7.61 3.66 -3.13
CA CYS A 335 -6.43 2.90 -3.56
C CYS A 335 -6.34 2.78 -5.08
N GLY A 336 -7.44 2.49 -5.77
CA GLY A 336 -7.46 2.37 -7.23
C GLY A 336 -7.09 3.68 -7.92
N THR A 337 -7.63 4.80 -7.43
CA THR A 337 -7.29 6.14 -7.95
C THR A 337 -5.81 6.43 -7.76
N THR A 338 -5.25 6.16 -6.58
CA THR A 338 -3.81 6.36 -6.32
C THR A 338 -2.95 5.48 -7.23
N VAL A 339 -3.29 4.19 -7.37
CA VAL A 339 -2.53 3.27 -8.24
C VAL A 339 -2.50 3.79 -9.67
N VAL A 340 -3.64 4.18 -10.23
CA VAL A 340 -3.73 4.68 -11.61
C VAL A 340 -2.98 6.02 -11.75
N MET A 341 -3.24 6.99 -10.89
CA MET A 341 -2.68 8.33 -11.01
C MET A 341 -1.16 8.34 -10.82
N SER A 342 -0.64 7.67 -9.79
CA SER A 342 0.81 7.57 -9.55
C SER A 342 1.52 6.78 -10.65
N SER A 343 0.92 5.69 -11.16
CA SER A 343 1.50 4.92 -12.26
C SER A 343 1.56 5.74 -13.55
N LEU A 344 0.48 6.43 -13.91
CA LEU A 344 0.45 7.30 -15.10
C LEU A 344 1.46 8.44 -14.98
N TYR A 345 1.55 9.07 -13.81
CA TYR A 345 2.52 10.12 -13.55
C TYR A 345 3.96 9.63 -13.74
N ILE A 346 4.34 8.52 -13.08
CA ILE A 346 5.67 7.92 -13.20
C ILE A 346 5.99 7.61 -14.67
N MET A 347 5.07 6.96 -15.39
CA MET A 347 5.30 6.58 -16.79
C MET A 347 5.41 7.80 -17.70
N ASN A 348 4.60 8.84 -17.50
CA ASN A 348 4.68 10.07 -18.28
C ASN A 348 5.99 10.82 -18.01
N LEU A 349 6.44 10.87 -16.75
CA LEU A 349 7.67 11.52 -16.35
C LEU A 349 8.90 10.81 -16.95
N ARG A 350 8.98 9.48 -16.86
CA ARG A 350 10.06 8.69 -17.49
C ARG A 350 10.08 8.87 -19.01
N ARG A 351 8.92 8.83 -19.68
CA ARG A 351 8.82 9.06 -21.13
C ARG A 351 9.29 10.45 -21.52
N TRP A 352 8.99 11.46 -20.70
CA TRP A 352 9.45 12.83 -20.94
C TRP A 352 10.97 12.94 -20.81
N VAL A 353 11.56 12.42 -19.72
CA VAL A 353 13.02 12.43 -19.51
C VAL A 353 13.76 11.68 -20.61
N LYS A 354 13.26 10.51 -21.03
CA LYS A 354 13.85 9.76 -22.15
C LYS A 354 13.85 10.57 -23.46
N ARG A 355 12.83 11.39 -23.69
CA ARG A 355 12.73 12.25 -24.89
C ARG A 355 13.61 13.49 -24.78
N SER A 356 13.84 14.01 -23.58
CA SER A 356 14.58 15.24 -23.33
C SER A 356 16.07 15.12 -23.69
N ARG A 357 16.60 13.88 -23.75
CA ARG A 357 18.00 13.54 -24.06
C ARG A 357 19.02 14.17 -23.10
N TRP A 358 18.58 14.49 -21.88
CA TRP A 358 19.47 15.01 -20.85
C TRP A 358 20.25 13.91 -20.11
N LEU A 359 19.68 12.72 -20.01
CA LEU A 359 20.35 11.58 -19.40
C LEU A 359 21.53 11.09 -20.25
N GLU A 360 22.58 10.67 -19.58
CA GLU A 360 23.67 9.92 -20.18
C GLU A 360 23.15 8.64 -20.85
N LEU A 361 23.62 8.41 -22.06
CA LEU A 361 23.29 7.25 -22.88
C LEU A 361 24.54 6.40 -23.06
N ASP A 362 24.36 5.08 -23.03
CA ASP A 362 25.41 4.12 -23.36
C ASP A 362 25.74 4.12 -24.87
N GLU A 363 26.75 3.34 -25.27
CA GLU A 363 27.14 3.16 -26.68
C GLU A 363 25.99 2.64 -27.56
N GLY A 364 24.99 2.00 -26.95
CA GLY A 364 23.77 1.51 -27.61
C GLY A 364 22.65 2.56 -27.71
N GLY A 365 22.87 3.79 -27.21
CA GLY A 365 21.87 4.85 -27.19
C GLY A 365 20.74 4.63 -26.17
N GLN A 366 20.93 3.73 -25.21
CA GLN A 366 20.00 3.48 -24.11
C GLN A 366 20.50 4.15 -22.84
N SER A 367 19.57 4.65 -22.02
CA SER A 367 19.93 5.10 -20.67
C SER A 367 20.07 3.88 -19.77
N GLY A 368 20.98 3.93 -18.78
CA GLY A 368 21.06 2.88 -17.77
C GLY A 368 19.73 2.59 -17.07
N GLU A 369 18.81 3.56 -17.01
CA GLU A 369 17.44 3.37 -16.47
C GLU A 369 16.54 2.44 -17.30
N ASP A 370 16.86 2.20 -18.58
CA ASP A 370 16.11 1.26 -19.42
C ASP A 370 16.61 -0.18 -19.26
N ASP A 371 17.77 -0.38 -18.64
CA ASP A 371 18.31 -1.69 -18.31
C ASP A 371 17.76 -2.17 -16.95
N ALA A 372 17.14 -3.36 -16.93
CA ALA A 372 16.57 -3.98 -15.75
C ALA A 372 17.57 -4.82 -14.94
N THR A 373 18.86 -4.83 -15.30
CA THR A 373 19.86 -5.70 -14.69
C THR A 373 20.61 -5.08 -13.50
N SER A 374 20.36 -3.83 -13.14
CA SER A 374 21.07 -3.20 -12.02
C SER A 374 20.76 -3.89 -10.69
N PHE A 375 21.75 -3.92 -9.79
CA PHE A 375 21.65 -4.62 -8.52
C PHE A 375 20.45 -4.16 -7.68
N GLY A 376 20.19 -2.85 -7.63
CA GLY A 376 19.04 -2.29 -6.91
C GLY A 376 17.68 -2.68 -7.49
N GLN A 377 17.62 -3.02 -8.80
CA GLN A 377 16.40 -3.51 -9.44
C GLN A 377 16.18 -5.01 -9.23
N LEU A 378 17.25 -5.81 -9.19
CA LEU A 378 17.16 -7.25 -9.01
C LEU A 378 16.58 -7.64 -7.65
N VAL A 379 16.93 -6.92 -6.57
CA VAL A 379 16.44 -7.24 -5.22
C VAL A 379 14.90 -7.22 -5.15
N PRO A 380 14.20 -6.16 -5.57
CA PRO A 380 12.74 -6.14 -5.57
C PRO A 380 12.11 -7.15 -6.53
N ILE A 381 12.73 -7.42 -7.69
CA ILE A 381 12.28 -8.47 -8.61
C ILE A 381 12.32 -9.84 -7.92
N ILE A 382 13.41 -10.17 -7.24
CA ILE A 382 13.57 -11.42 -6.49
C ILE A 382 12.58 -11.49 -5.33
N LEU A 383 12.33 -10.38 -4.63
CA LEU A 383 11.34 -10.32 -3.56
C LEU A 383 9.92 -10.64 -4.07
N VAL A 384 9.55 -10.25 -5.29
CA VAL A 384 8.29 -10.69 -5.92
C VAL A 384 8.24 -12.22 -6.10
N GLY A 385 9.40 -12.88 -6.28
CA GLY A 385 9.49 -14.33 -6.23
C GLY A 385 8.96 -14.92 -4.92
N LEU A 386 9.18 -14.25 -3.78
CA LEU A 386 8.68 -14.71 -2.46
C LEU A 386 7.15 -14.67 -2.37
N THR A 387 6.48 -13.71 -3.04
CA THR A 387 5.01 -13.68 -3.09
C THR A 387 4.50 -14.85 -3.92
N ALA A 388 5.18 -15.18 -5.02
CA ALA A 388 4.86 -16.36 -5.82
C ALA A 388 5.07 -17.67 -5.03
N PHE A 389 6.15 -17.80 -4.26
CA PHE A 389 6.34 -18.96 -3.37
C PHE A 389 5.28 -19.04 -2.28
N THR A 390 4.89 -17.92 -1.68
CA THR A 390 3.80 -17.87 -0.69
C THR A 390 2.48 -18.31 -1.33
N PHE A 391 2.19 -17.84 -2.55
CA PHE A 391 1.04 -18.27 -3.33
C PHE A 391 1.06 -19.79 -3.59
N LEU A 392 2.18 -20.33 -4.06
CA LEU A 392 2.35 -21.77 -4.32
C LEU A 392 2.26 -22.61 -3.05
N SER A 393 2.83 -22.14 -1.94
CA SER A 393 2.76 -22.80 -0.63
C SER A 393 1.32 -22.89 -0.14
N ILE A 394 0.56 -21.80 -0.24
CA ILE A 394 -0.85 -21.85 0.16
C ILE A 394 -1.65 -22.73 -0.82
N LEU A 395 -1.34 -22.74 -2.12
CA LEU A 395 -1.97 -23.65 -3.09
C LEU A 395 -1.63 -25.13 -2.83
N SER A 396 -0.41 -25.45 -2.43
CA SER A 396 -0.03 -26.83 -2.12
C SER A 396 -0.77 -27.33 -0.88
N GLU A 397 -0.95 -26.50 0.14
CA GLU A 397 -1.81 -26.79 1.29
C GLU A 397 -3.29 -26.96 0.89
N MET A 398 -3.73 -26.36 -0.22
CA MET A 398 -5.09 -26.52 -0.74
C MET A 398 -5.32 -27.85 -1.46
N CYS A 399 -4.28 -28.48 -2.02
CA CYS A 399 -4.40 -29.77 -2.71
C CYS A 399 -4.49 -30.89 -1.66
N PRO A 400 -5.67 -31.48 -1.41
CA PRO A 400 -5.78 -32.55 -0.45
C PRO A 400 -5.04 -33.77 -0.99
N ASP A 401 -4.09 -34.28 -0.22
CA ASP A 401 -3.42 -35.56 -0.48
C ASP A 401 -4.50 -36.65 -0.61
N GLY A 402 -4.80 -37.07 -1.84
CA GLY A 402 -5.85 -38.03 -2.16
C GLY A 402 -5.64 -39.42 -1.55
N ARG A 403 -4.56 -39.64 -0.81
CA ARG A 403 -4.17 -40.95 -0.25
C ARG A 403 -4.75 -41.27 1.12
N LYS A 404 -5.31 -40.33 1.89
CA LYS A 404 -5.74 -40.63 3.27
C LYS A 404 -7.18 -41.12 3.43
N SER A 405 -7.96 -41.27 2.35
CA SER A 405 -9.37 -41.72 2.48
C SER A 405 -9.57 -43.24 2.45
N TYR A 406 -8.52 -44.05 2.27
CA TYR A 406 -8.66 -45.52 2.19
C TYR A 406 -8.38 -46.28 3.49
N GLN A 407 -7.82 -45.65 4.53
CA GLN A 407 -7.39 -46.39 5.74
C GLN A 407 -8.35 -46.39 6.93
N THR A 408 -9.54 -45.79 6.83
CA THR A 408 -10.47 -45.68 7.99
C THR A 408 -11.74 -46.52 7.88
N LYS A 409 -11.86 -47.42 6.88
CA LYS A 409 -13.05 -48.29 6.75
C LYS A 409 -12.90 -49.71 7.31
N ASP A 410 -11.70 -50.18 7.63
CA ASP A 410 -11.50 -51.58 8.06
C ASP A 410 -11.20 -51.76 9.57
N GLY A 411 -11.32 -50.71 10.39
CA GLY A 411 -10.93 -50.74 11.81
C GLY A 411 -12.05 -50.94 12.84
N TYR A 412 -13.31 -51.09 12.44
CA TYR A 412 -14.45 -51.28 13.36
C TYR A 412 -15.18 -52.59 13.09
N ALA A 413 -14.46 -53.70 13.13
CA ALA A 413 -15.05 -55.01 13.31
C ALA A 413 -14.26 -55.76 14.40
N SER A 414 -14.98 -56.13 15.47
CA SER A 414 -14.53 -56.93 16.61
C SER A 414 -13.63 -56.22 17.63
N VAL A 415 -14.23 -55.69 18.70
CA VAL A 415 -14.03 -56.18 20.08
C VAL A 415 -15.31 -55.84 20.85
N THR A 416 -16.33 -56.66 20.66
CA THR A 416 -17.46 -56.77 21.60
C THR A 416 -17.36 -58.15 22.21
N GLN A 417 -16.58 -58.29 23.28
CA GLN A 417 -16.63 -59.52 24.07
C GLN A 417 -16.39 -59.23 25.55
N HIS A 418 -17.51 -59.30 26.28
CA HIS A 418 -17.64 -59.84 27.63
C HIS A 418 -16.64 -59.39 28.72
N ARG A 419 -17.15 -58.62 29.68
CA ARG A 419 -17.02 -59.02 31.09
C ARG A 419 -18.21 -58.54 31.93
N LYS A 420 -19.17 -59.45 32.12
CA LYS A 420 -20.11 -59.45 33.26
C LYS A 420 -19.35 -59.96 34.49
N GLY A 421 -19.61 -59.34 35.64
CA GLY A 421 -19.84 -60.08 36.88
C GLY A 421 -18.79 -60.00 37.99
N SER A 422 -19.33 -59.78 39.21
CA SER A 422 -18.76 -59.98 40.57
C SER A 422 -17.62 -59.06 41.00
N GLY A 423 -17.62 -58.48 42.20
CA GLY A 423 -18.48 -58.66 43.37
C GLY A 423 -17.91 -57.84 44.54
N HIS A 424 -18.69 -57.77 45.62
CA HIS A 424 -18.37 -57.28 46.97
C HIS A 424 -16.90 -57.12 47.35
N LEU A 425 -16.55 -55.97 47.93
CA LEU A 425 -16.48 -55.75 49.39
C LEU A 425 -16.43 -54.26 49.71
#